data_AF-A0A1F1KWD3-F1
#
_entry.id   AF-A0A1F1KWD3-F1
#
_cell.length_a   1.000
_cell.length_b   1.000
_cell.length_c   1.000
_cell.angle_alpha   90.00
_cell.angle_beta   90.00
_cell.angle_gamma   90.00
#
_symmetry.space_group_name_H-M   'P 1'
#
loop_
_entity.id
_entity.type
_entity.pdbx_description
1 polymer ?
#
loop_
_entity_poly.entity_id
_entity_poly.type
_entity_poly.pdbx_seq_one_letter_code
_entity_poly.pdbx_strand_id
1 'polypeptide(L)'
;MNWWDYISIGLTIVSAVCTFYSIKGARDSNIYYKRSKQLTIYANTNVAYTEVKKIIDTLTKMLKLANKQKKPGRNYIKEVSENGENIKNSINKIRESLPVEDSKEINQLLNSQQLKVEKYIDSFITGSVLVNESFVIDDDFNKCHEKFCEIQFLIKEKLENIGENLK
;
A
#
# COMPACT_ATOMS: atom_id res chain seq x y z
N MET A 1 -7.23 -49.94 48.62
CA MET A 1 -7.30 -48.92 47.55
C MET A 1 -8.76 -48.73 47.25
N ASN A 2 -9.32 -47.56 47.58
CA ASN A 2 -10.76 -47.34 47.51
C ASN A 2 -11.19 -47.05 46.07
N TRP A 3 -12.43 -47.40 45.73
CA TRP A 3 -13.01 -47.15 44.40
C TRP A 3 -12.92 -45.66 43.99
N TRP A 4 -13.02 -44.75 44.96
CA TRP A 4 -12.85 -43.30 44.79
C TRP A 4 -11.43 -42.86 44.39
N ASP A 5 -10.39 -43.62 44.77
CA ASP A 5 -8.99 -43.31 44.42
C ASP A 5 -8.75 -43.53 42.92
N TYR A 6 -9.33 -44.60 42.35
CA TYR A 6 -9.23 -44.92 40.93
C TYR A 6 -9.93 -43.88 40.04
N ILE A 7 -11.09 -43.38 40.46
CA ILE A 7 -11.81 -42.32 39.75
C ILE A 7 -10.98 -41.02 39.75
N SER A 8 -10.38 -40.66 40.89
CA SER A 8 -9.57 -39.46 41.03
C SER A 8 -8.29 -39.51 40.18
N ILE A 9 -7.62 -40.66 40.12
CA ILE A 9 -6.46 -40.89 39.26
C ILE A 9 -6.86 -40.81 37.78
N GLY A 10 -7.98 -41.42 37.39
CA GLY A 10 -8.50 -41.36 36.02
C GLY A 10 -8.79 -39.94 35.55
N LEU A 11 -9.47 -39.14 36.38
CA LEU A 11 -9.76 -37.72 36.08
C LEU A 11 -8.48 -36.88 35.96
N THR A 12 -7.48 -37.14 36.81
CA THR A 12 -6.20 -36.43 36.78
C THR A 12 -5.46 -36.69 35.45
N ILE A 13 -5.42 -37.95 34.99
CA ILE A 13 -4.80 -38.32 33.71
C ILE A 13 -5.52 -37.66 32.53
N VAL A 14 -6.86 -37.70 32.50
CA VAL A 14 -7.65 -37.05 31.44
C VAL A 14 -7.41 -35.55 31.41
N SER A 15 -7.41 -34.89 32.57
CA SER A 15 -7.14 -33.45 32.68
C SER A 15 -5.72 -33.09 32.22
N ALA A 16 -4.72 -33.93 32.52
CA ALA A 16 -3.35 -33.74 32.07
C ALA A 16 -3.22 -33.87 30.55
N VAL A 17 -3.89 -34.85 29.94
CA VAL A 17 -3.94 -35.04 28.49
C VAL A 17 -4.63 -33.85 27.80
N CYS A 18 -5.78 -33.41 28.30
CA CYS A 18 -6.46 -32.21 27.79
C CYS A 18 -5.58 -30.96 27.88
N THR A 19 -4.85 -30.78 28.98
CA THR A 19 -3.91 -29.66 29.16
C THR A 19 -2.78 -29.70 28.12
N PHE A 20 -2.22 -30.89 27.85
CA PHE A 20 -1.18 -31.04 26.83
C PHE A 20 -1.69 -30.69 25.42
N TYR A 21 -2.86 -31.19 25.04
CA TYR A 21 -3.49 -30.85 23.76
C TYR A 21 -3.83 -29.37 23.65
N SER A 22 -4.27 -28.74 24.75
CA SER A 22 -4.55 -27.30 24.79
C SER A 22 -3.30 -26.45 24.57
N ILE A 23 -2.18 -26.78 25.23
CA ILE A 23 -0.90 -26.09 25.05
C ILE A 23 -0.40 -26.25 23.61
N LYS A 24 -0.49 -27.47 23.05
CA LYS A 24 -0.12 -27.72 21.65
C LYS A 24 -1.00 -26.91 20.69
N GLY A 25 -2.32 -26.93 20.87
CA GLY A 25 -3.26 -26.17 20.06
C GLY A 25 -3.06 -24.66 20.14
N ALA A 26 -2.72 -24.13 21.33
CA ALA A 26 -2.42 -22.71 21.51
C ALA A 26 -1.15 -22.28 20.74
N ARG A 27 -0.12 -23.14 20.71
CA ARG A 27 1.10 -22.90 19.92
C ARG A 27 0.81 -22.92 18.43
N ASP A 28 0.10 -23.95 17.96
CA ASP A 28 -0.26 -24.09 16.55
C ASP A 28 -1.11 -22.89 16.10
N SER A 29 -2.13 -22.51 16.88
CA SER A 29 -2.99 -21.35 16.60
C SER A 29 -2.20 -20.05 16.52
N ASN A 30 -1.19 -19.84 17.38
CA ASN A 30 -0.33 -18.66 17.31
C ASN A 30 0.53 -18.65 16.03
N ILE A 31 1.03 -19.81 15.60
CA ILE A 31 1.78 -19.94 14.34
C ILE A 31 0.86 -19.63 13.15
N TYR A 32 -0.33 -20.22 13.11
CA TYR A 32 -1.31 -19.94 12.05
C TYR A 32 -1.74 -18.47 12.02
N TYR A 33 -1.96 -17.86 13.18
CA TYR A 33 -2.28 -16.45 13.28
C TYR A 33 -1.16 -15.56 12.72
N LYS A 34 0.10 -15.84 13.06
CA LYS A 34 1.25 -15.11 12.52
C LYS A 34 1.36 -15.23 11.00
N ARG A 35 1.20 -16.45 10.47
CA ARG A 35 1.21 -16.70 9.02
C ARG A 35 0.06 -15.99 8.31
N SER A 36 -1.15 -16.08 8.85
CA SER A 36 -2.32 -15.38 8.32
C SER A 36 -2.11 -13.87 8.30
N LYS A 37 -1.57 -13.29 9.38
CA LYS A 37 -1.24 -11.87 9.44
C LYS A 37 -0.22 -11.47 8.38
N GLN A 38 0.85 -12.25 8.17
CA GLN A 38 1.84 -11.97 7.13
C GLN A 38 1.25 -12.03 5.72
N LEU A 39 0.34 -12.98 5.45
CA LEU A 39 -0.37 -13.05 4.17
C LEU A 39 -1.27 -11.84 3.94
N THR A 40 -1.98 -11.37 4.97
CA THR A 40 -2.78 -10.14 4.90
C THR A 40 -1.90 -8.93 4.61
N ILE A 41 -0.77 -8.79 5.31
CA ILE A 41 0.18 -7.70 5.06
C ILE A 41 0.70 -7.78 3.62
N TYR A 42 1.10 -8.96 3.14
CA TYR A 42 1.54 -9.15 1.76
C TYR A 42 0.48 -8.73 0.74
N ALA A 43 -0.77 -9.18 0.91
CA ALA A 43 -1.87 -8.84 0.02
C ALA A 43 -2.11 -7.33 -0.03
N ASN A 44 -2.14 -6.69 1.14
CA ASN A 44 -2.33 -5.25 1.28
C ASN A 44 -1.18 -4.43 0.67
N THR A 45 0.07 -4.84 0.92
CA THR A 45 1.25 -4.21 0.31
C THR A 45 1.24 -4.37 -1.21
N ASN A 46 0.72 -5.48 -1.73
CA ASN A 46 0.58 -5.70 -3.17
C ASN A 46 -0.52 -4.81 -3.80
N VAL A 47 -1.60 -4.55 -3.05
CA VAL A 47 -2.60 -3.53 -3.45
C VAL A 47 -1.93 -2.17 -3.54
N ALA A 48 -1.18 -1.75 -2.52
CA ALA A 48 -0.45 -0.48 -2.53
C ALA A 48 0.53 -0.38 -3.72
N TYR A 49 1.29 -1.43 -3.99
CA TYR A 49 2.19 -1.50 -5.15
C TYR A 49 1.46 -1.32 -6.49
N THR A 50 0.29 -1.93 -6.62
CA THR A 50 -0.55 -1.81 -7.83
C THR A 50 -1.09 -0.40 -8.00
N GLU A 51 -1.51 0.26 -6.91
CA GLU A 51 -1.96 1.65 -6.94
C GLU A 51 -0.79 2.61 -7.30
N VAL A 52 0.43 2.38 -6.81
CA VAL A 52 1.61 3.18 -7.22
C VAL A 52 1.90 3.03 -8.71
N LYS A 53 1.79 1.82 -9.27
CA LYS A 53 1.91 1.60 -10.73
C LYS A 53 0.89 2.42 -11.51
N LYS A 54 -0.36 2.46 -11.06
CA LYS A 54 -1.41 3.28 -11.69
C LYS A 54 -1.04 4.76 -11.68
N ILE A 55 -0.45 5.26 -10.61
CA ILE A 55 0.03 6.65 -10.52
C ILE A 55 1.11 6.91 -11.58
N ILE A 56 2.15 6.07 -11.64
CA ILE A 56 3.24 6.20 -12.62
C ILE A 56 2.70 6.14 -14.06
N ASP A 57 1.79 5.22 -14.34
CA ASP A 57 1.13 5.12 -15.65
C ASP A 57 0.32 6.39 -15.99
N THR A 58 -0.33 6.98 -14.99
CA THR A 58 -1.11 8.20 -15.14
C THR A 58 -0.21 9.40 -15.41
N LEU A 59 0.88 9.56 -14.67
CA LEU A 59 1.91 10.57 -14.94
C LEU A 59 2.51 10.37 -16.34
N THR A 60 2.78 9.13 -16.75
CA THR A 60 3.26 8.83 -18.11
C THR A 60 2.24 9.21 -19.19
N LYS A 61 0.94 9.05 -18.93
CA LYS A 61 -0.10 9.56 -19.84
C LYS A 61 -0.07 11.08 -19.91
N MET A 62 0.12 11.77 -18.78
CA MET A 62 0.24 13.23 -18.72
C MET A 62 1.46 13.75 -19.49
N LEU A 63 2.61 13.06 -19.43
CA LEU A 63 3.77 13.34 -20.29
C LEU A 63 3.42 13.29 -21.78
N LYS A 64 2.65 12.27 -22.19
CA LYS A 64 2.18 12.14 -23.58
C LYS A 64 1.16 13.23 -23.96
N LEU A 65 0.43 13.79 -23.01
CA LEU A 65 -0.49 14.90 -23.25
C LEU A 65 0.26 16.20 -23.48
N ALA A 66 1.32 16.48 -22.71
CA ALA A 66 2.17 17.66 -22.90
C ALA A 66 2.89 17.67 -24.26
N ASN A 67 3.35 16.50 -24.72
CA ASN A 67 4.11 16.38 -25.97
C ASN A 67 3.26 16.32 -27.25
N LYS A 68 1.92 16.25 -27.16
CA LYS A 68 1.06 16.19 -28.34
C LYS A 68 0.53 17.57 -28.72
N GLN A 69 0.57 17.89 -30.02
CA GLN A 69 -0.11 19.07 -30.54
C GLN A 69 -1.58 19.06 -30.14
N LYS A 70 -2.09 20.23 -29.74
CA LYS A 70 -3.49 20.42 -29.33
C LYS A 70 -4.42 19.91 -30.43
N LYS A 71 -5.22 18.89 -30.11
CA LYS A 71 -6.28 18.42 -31.01
C LYS A 71 -7.53 19.29 -30.79
N PRO A 72 -8.15 19.82 -31.85
CA PRO A 72 -9.41 20.55 -31.72
C PRO A 72 -10.50 19.63 -31.13
N GLY A 73 -11.30 20.18 -30.21
CA GLY A 73 -12.41 19.48 -29.56
C GLY A 73 -12.06 18.68 -28.28
N ARG A 74 -10.80 18.66 -27.83
CA ARG A 74 -10.42 18.07 -26.53
C ARG A 74 -10.45 19.09 -25.41
N ASN A 75 -11.06 18.73 -24.28
CA ASN A 75 -10.98 19.50 -23.05
C ASN A 75 -9.76 19.05 -22.23
N TYR A 76 -8.62 19.66 -22.50
CA TYR A 76 -7.35 19.36 -21.81
C TYR A 76 -7.40 19.65 -20.31
N ILE A 77 -8.14 20.68 -19.90
CA ILE A 77 -8.34 21.02 -18.49
C ILE A 77 -9.01 19.85 -17.77
N LYS A 78 -10.08 19.32 -18.37
CA LYS A 78 -10.80 18.16 -17.83
C LYS A 78 -9.92 16.91 -17.78
N GLU A 79 -9.20 16.59 -18.86
CA GLU A 79 -8.30 15.42 -18.87
C GLU A 79 -7.20 15.51 -17.80
N VAL A 80 -6.59 16.68 -17.60
CA VAL A 80 -5.57 16.88 -16.56
C VAL A 80 -6.16 16.79 -15.15
N SER A 81 -7.34 17.37 -14.95
CA SER A 81 -8.05 17.31 -13.67
C SER A 81 -8.45 15.87 -13.30
N GLU A 82 -9.02 15.11 -14.24
CA GLU A 82 -9.36 13.68 -14.06
C GLU A 82 -8.12 12.83 -13.72
N ASN A 83 -6.98 13.10 -14.37
CA ASN A 83 -5.72 12.44 -14.02
C ASN A 83 -5.25 12.80 -12.61
N GLY A 84 -5.39 14.06 -12.20
CA GLY A 84 -5.11 14.51 -10.82
C GLY A 84 -5.97 13.79 -9.78
N GLU A 85 -7.27 13.68 -10.02
CA GLU A 85 -8.20 12.95 -9.14
C GLU A 85 -7.84 11.47 -9.05
N ASN A 86 -7.51 10.83 -10.18
CA ASN A 86 -7.08 9.43 -10.21
C ASN A 86 -5.81 9.20 -9.38
N ILE A 87 -4.84 10.12 -9.46
CA ILE A 87 -3.61 10.05 -8.66
C ILE A 87 -3.97 10.22 -7.18
N LYS A 88 -4.77 11.23 -6.80
CA LYS A 88 -5.18 11.48 -5.41
C LYS A 88 -5.91 10.30 -4.80
N ASN A 89 -6.83 9.68 -5.54
CA ASN A 89 -7.54 8.49 -5.11
C ASN A 89 -6.59 7.29 -4.89
N SER A 90 -5.59 7.14 -5.75
CA SER A 90 -4.58 6.08 -5.62
C SER A 90 -3.69 6.31 -4.38
N ILE A 91 -3.30 7.54 -4.09
CA ILE A 91 -2.56 7.92 -2.86
C ILE A 91 -3.36 7.53 -1.61
N ASN A 92 -4.66 7.84 -1.58
CA ASN A 92 -5.52 7.50 -0.45
C ASN A 92 -5.62 5.97 -0.25
N LYS A 93 -5.79 5.20 -1.33
CA LYS A 93 -5.80 3.73 -1.26
C LYS A 93 -4.49 3.14 -0.76
N ILE A 94 -3.34 3.73 -1.14
CA ILE A 94 -2.03 3.31 -0.64
C ILE A 94 -1.98 3.47 0.88
N ARG A 95 -2.46 4.61 1.40
CA ARG A 95 -2.50 4.90 2.84
C ARG A 95 -3.43 3.99 3.63
N GLU A 96 -4.57 3.64 3.03
CA GLU A 96 -5.56 2.74 3.64
C GLU A 96 -5.11 1.28 3.63
N SER A 97 -4.30 0.89 2.63
CA SER A 97 -3.86 -0.49 2.48
C SER A 97 -2.63 -0.80 3.33
N LEU A 98 -1.66 0.11 3.41
CA LEU A 98 -0.38 -0.15 4.07
C LEU A 98 -0.52 -0.24 5.61
N PRO A 99 0.33 -1.07 6.26
CA PRO A 99 0.54 -1.00 7.71
C PRO A 99 0.94 0.42 8.16
N VAL A 100 0.68 0.75 9.43
CA VAL A 100 0.92 2.10 9.98
C VAL A 100 2.38 2.53 9.82
N GLU A 101 3.30 1.60 10.04
CA GLU A 101 4.74 1.83 9.95
C GLU A 101 5.16 2.19 8.52
N ASP A 102 4.70 1.41 7.54
CA ASP A 102 4.99 1.63 6.12
C ASP A 102 4.30 2.89 5.60
N SER A 103 3.06 3.15 6.03
CA SER A 103 2.30 4.35 5.68
C SER A 103 3.02 5.62 6.15
N LYS A 104 3.68 5.58 7.32
CA LYS A 104 4.46 6.71 7.82
C LYS A 104 5.67 7.01 6.93
N GLU A 105 6.40 5.97 6.51
CA GLU A 105 7.56 6.09 5.62
C GLU A 105 7.16 6.66 4.24
N ILE A 106 6.07 6.13 3.65
CA ILE A 106 5.53 6.68 2.39
C ILE A 106 5.08 8.13 2.56
N ASN A 107 4.41 8.47 3.66
CA ASN A 107 3.99 9.85 3.91
C ASN A 107 5.17 10.81 4.09
N GLN A 108 6.32 10.34 4.61
CA GLN A 108 7.53 11.16 4.67
C GLN A 108 8.09 11.44 3.27
N LEU A 109 8.09 10.44 2.37
CA LEU A 109 8.51 10.63 0.98
C LEU A 109 7.59 11.62 0.24
N LEU A 110 6.27 11.49 0.42
CA LEU A 110 5.28 12.37 -0.21
C LEU A 110 5.31 13.82 0.32
N ASN A 111 5.74 14.01 1.58
CA ASN A 111 5.79 15.31 2.25
C ASN A 111 7.23 15.84 2.41
N SER A 112 8.15 15.41 1.55
CA SER A 112 9.53 15.88 1.58
C SER A 112 9.64 17.41 1.41
N GLN A 113 10.71 18.01 1.94
CA GLN A 113 10.94 19.45 1.82
C GLN A 113 11.12 19.92 0.36
N GLN A 114 11.59 19.05 -0.52
CA GLN A 114 11.85 19.36 -1.93
C GLN A 114 10.56 19.57 -2.73
N LEU A 115 9.52 18.77 -2.45
CA LEU A 115 8.23 18.85 -3.14
C LEU A 115 7.13 18.35 -2.22
N LYS A 116 6.09 19.18 -2.03
CA LYS A 116 4.83 18.76 -1.40
C LYS A 116 3.95 18.11 -2.47
N VAL A 117 4.11 16.79 -2.63
CA VAL A 117 3.47 16.02 -3.72
C VAL A 117 1.97 16.24 -3.75
N GLU A 118 1.29 16.19 -2.60
CA GLU A 118 -0.17 16.40 -2.54
C GLU A 118 -0.61 17.75 -3.08
N LYS A 119 0.09 18.82 -2.69
CA LYS A 119 -0.21 20.18 -3.15
C LYS A 119 -0.03 20.28 -4.66
N TYR A 120 0.99 19.60 -5.19
CA TYR A 120 1.22 19.54 -6.62
C TYR A 120 0.14 18.72 -7.34
N ILE A 121 -0.31 17.59 -6.79
CA ILE A 121 -1.46 16.85 -7.36
C ILE A 121 -2.75 17.68 -7.33
N ASP A 122 -3.00 18.44 -6.27
CA ASP A 122 -4.15 19.35 -6.19
C ASP A 122 -4.08 20.46 -7.27
N SER A 123 -2.87 20.84 -7.69
CA SER A 123 -2.68 21.77 -8.79
C SER A 123 -3.07 21.19 -10.16
N PHE A 124 -3.03 19.86 -10.33
CA PHE A 124 -3.62 19.18 -11.49
C PHE A 124 -5.15 19.26 -11.46
N ILE A 125 -5.75 18.97 -10.31
CA ILE A 125 -7.21 18.96 -10.12
C ILE A 125 -7.81 20.34 -10.39
N THR A 126 -7.16 21.38 -9.84
CA THR A 126 -7.58 22.79 -10.01
C THR A 126 -7.21 23.38 -11.37
N GLY A 127 -6.38 22.69 -12.16
CA GLY A 127 -5.87 23.18 -13.45
C GLY A 127 -4.80 24.27 -13.32
N SER A 128 -4.27 24.52 -12.13
CA SER A 128 -3.26 25.57 -11.87
C SER A 128 -1.92 25.31 -12.58
N VAL A 129 -1.64 24.07 -12.96
CA VAL A 129 -0.44 23.68 -13.76
C VAL A 129 -0.55 24.03 -15.24
N LEU A 130 -1.71 24.49 -15.70
CA LEU A 130 -1.96 24.76 -17.11
C LEU A 130 -1.52 26.17 -17.46
N VAL A 131 -0.63 26.29 -18.45
CA VAL A 131 -0.21 27.57 -19.02
C VAL A 131 -0.85 27.72 -20.39
N ASN A 132 -1.67 28.75 -20.60
CA ASN A 132 -2.43 28.96 -21.83
C ASN A 132 -3.23 27.69 -22.23
N GLU A 133 -3.94 27.10 -21.27
CA GLU A 133 -4.70 25.84 -21.43
C GLU A 133 -3.86 24.66 -21.94
N SER A 134 -2.55 24.70 -21.73
CA SER A 134 -1.60 23.67 -22.14
C SER A 134 -0.92 23.12 -20.91
N PHE A 135 -0.81 21.79 -20.84
CA PHE A 135 -0.06 21.15 -19.79
C PHE A 135 1.44 21.24 -20.10
N VAL A 136 2.20 21.84 -19.19
CA VAL A 136 3.65 22.01 -19.32
C VAL A 136 4.33 21.12 -18.30
N ILE A 137 5.36 20.39 -18.74
CA ILE A 137 6.20 19.59 -17.86
C ILE A 137 7.21 20.53 -17.19
N ASP A 138 7.02 20.77 -15.90
CA ASP A 138 7.93 21.52 -15.06
C ASP A 138 8.86 20.58 -14.27
N ASP A 139 9.78 21.17 -13.51
CA ASP A 139 10.71 20.42 -12.66
C ASP A 139 9.97 19.66 -11.54
N ASP A 140 8.89 20.24 -11.02
CA ASP A 140 8.04 19.62 -10.00
C ASP A 140 7.33 18.37 -10.54
N PHE A 141 6.99 18.33 -11.83
CA PHE A 141 6.48 17.12 -12.49
C PHE A 141 7.47 15.98 -12.41
N ASN A 142 8.72 16.24 -12.79
CA ASN A 142 9.77 15.22 -12.82
C ASN A 142 10.10 14.73 -11.42
N LYS A 143 10.20 15.64 -10.44
CA LYS A 143 10.36 15.31 -9.02
C LYS A 143 9.20 14.49 -8.48
N CYS A 144 7.97 14.84 -8.83
CA CYS A 144 6.78 14.08 -8.46
C CYS A 144 6.86 12.65 -9.01
N HIS A 145 7.20 12.51 -10.29
CA HIS A 145 7.37 11.22 -10.94
C HIS A 145 8.48 10.38 -10.27
N GLU A 146 9.64 10.98 -10.01
CA GLU A 146 10.76 10.33 -9.32
C GLU A 146 10.36 9.84 -7.92
N LYS A 147 9.63 10.65 -7.15
CA LYS A 147 9.12 10.25 -5.83
C LYS A 147 8.22 9.02 -5.90
N PHE A 148 7.34 8.94 -6.89
CA PHE A 148 6.52 7.73 -7.06
C PHE A 148 7.33 6.51 -7.51
N CYS A 149 8.41 6.70 -8.28
CA CYS A 149 9.36 5.62 -8.59
C CYS A 149 10.12 5.14 -7.34
N GLU A 150 10.59 6.06 -6.48
CA GLU A 150 11.22 5.73 -5.20
C GLU A 150 10.26 4.91 -4.31
N ILE A 151 9.01 5.36 -4.19
CA ILE A 151 7.95 4.67 -3.45
C ILE A 151 7.70 3.27 -4.04
N GLN A 152 7.66 3.15 -5.37
CA GLN A 152 7.47 1.86 -6.03
C GLN A 152 8.59 0.88 -5.69
N PHE A 153 9.84 1.35 -5.73
CA PHE A 153 11.01 0.53 -5.40
C PHE A 153 10.96 0.05 -3.95
N LEU A 154 10.67 0.96 -3.01
CA LEU A 154 10.58 0.66 -1.59
C LEU A 154 9.48 -0.36 -1.28
N ILE A 155 8.28 -0.20 -1.85
CA ILE A 155 7.19 -1.16 -1.66
C ILE A 155 7.53 -2.52 -2.28
N LYS A 156 8.22 -2.53 -3.42
CA LYS A 156 8.67 -3.77 -4.06
C LYS A 156 9.67 -4.54 -3.19
N GLU A 157 10.65 -3.86 -2.62
CA GLU A 157 11.63 -4.46 -1.70
C GLU A 157 10.93 -5.07 -0.47
N LYS A 158 9.96 -4.35 0.11
CA LYS A 158 9.15 -4.88 1.23
C LYS A 158 8.34 -6.11 0.81
N LEU A 159 7.73 -6.11 -0.37
CA LEU A 159 7.00 -7.27 -0.89
C LEU A 159 7.87 -8.50 -1.04
N GLU A 160 9.08 -8.32 -1.59
CA GLU A 160 10.05 -9.41 -1.76
C GLU A 160 10.47 -9.98 -0.39
N ASN A 161 10.79 -9.12 0.57
CA ASN A 161 11.16 -9.54 1.93
C ASN A 161 10.01 -10.27 2.65
N ILE A 162 8.78 -9.77 2.56
CA ILE A 162 7.61 -10.47 3.13
C ILE A 162 7.41 -11.82 2.43
N GLY A 163 7.56 -11.86 1.11
CA GLY A 163 7.45 -13.08 0.30
C GLY A 163 8.49 -14.14 0.66
N GLU A 164 9.72 -13.74 0.97
CA GLU A 164 10.77 -14.65 1.45
C GLU A 164 10.45 -15.22 2.84
N ASN A 165 9.94 -14.38 3.75
CA ASN A 165 9.53 -14.81 5.10
C ASN A 165 8.29 -15.73 5.11
N LEU A 166 7.55 -15.77 4.00
CA LEU A 166 6.38 -16.64 3.80
C LEU A 166 6.73 -18.02 3.22
N LYS A 167 7.93 -18.19 2.65
CA LYS A 167 8.42 -19.49 2.12
C LYS A 167 8.92 -20.39 3.25
#